data_AF-A0AAN6S005-F1
#
_entry.id   AF-A0AAN6S005-F1
#
_cell.length_a   1.000
_cell.length_b   1.000
_cell.length_c   1.000
_cell.angle_alpha   90.00
_cell.angle_beta   90.00
_cell.angle_gamma   90.00
#
_symmetry.space_group_name_H-M   'P 1'
#
loop_
_entity.id
_entity.type
_entity.pdbx_description
1 polymer ?
#
loop_
_entity_poly.entity_id
_entity_poly.type
_entity_poly.pdbx_seq_one_letter_code
_entity_poly.pdbx_strand_id
1 'polypeptide(L)'
;MRYDGDFLRYALSKLAAVAFMYALNRRLEQDPALSGVTAVAINPGNLTDSRAMQTNTPQSLVWAQRLIVRPLQPLLKLKDPSLRPSAAAAVDLVELATNRAHPNERGCFLYLEKTDSSPVSMDRDKQEKVWAKSLQWAGITNENTTLEL
;
A
#
# COMPACT_ATOMS: atom_id res chain seq x y z
N MET A 1 2.00 -2.53 -29.15
CA MET A 1 2.26 -2.23 -27.73
C MET A 1 1.27 -1.17 -27.28
N ARG A 2 0.27 -1.52 -26.46
CA ARG A 2 -0.66 -0.55 -25.83
C ARG A 2 -0.17 -0.31 -24.41
N TYR A 3 0.71 0.67 -24.21
CA TYR A 3 1.36 0.90 -22.92
C TYR A 3 0.53 1.72 -21.91
N ASP A 4 -0.49 2.45 -22.37
CA ASP A 4 -1.14 3.48 -21.53
C ASP A 4 -2.20 2.93 -20.56
N GLY A 5 -2.75 1.73 -20.84
CA GLY A 5 -3.82 1.14 -20.04
C GLY A 5 -3.34 0.47 -18.74
N ASP A 6 -2.15 -0.12 -18.74
CA ASP A 6 -1.70 -0.99 -17.65
C ASP A 6 -1.22 -0.21 -16.42
N PHE A 7 -0.50 0.90 -16.63
CA PHE A 7 -0.12 1.81 -15.54
C PHE A 7 -1.33 2.48 -14.91
N LEU A 8 -2.33 2.87 -15.72
CA LEU A 8 -3.57 3.45 -15.20
C LEU A 8 -4.35 2.42 -14.35
N ARG A 9 -4.47 1.18 -14.83
CA ARG A 9 -5.10 0.08 -14.06
C ARG A 9 -4.39 -0.16 -12.73
N TYR A 10 -3.06 -0.18 -12.75
CA TYR A 10 -2.25 -0.30 -11.55
C TYR A 10 -2.51 0.86 -10.59
N ALA A 11 -2.43 2.11 -11.06
CA ALA A 11 -2.69 3.30 -10.25
C ALA A 11 -4.11 3.29 -9.65
N LEU A 12 -5.13 2.93 -10.44
CA LEU A 12 -6.52 2.81 -9.99
C LEU A 12 -6.68 1.70 -8.93
N SER A 13 -5.97 0.57 -9.05
CA SER A 13 -6.01 -0.48 -8.03
C SER A 13 -5.42 -0.01 -6.69
N LYS A 14 -4.36 0.81 -6.72
CA LYS A 14 -3.76 1.40 -5.52
C LYS A 14 -4.68 2.44 -4.89
N LEU A 15 -5.30 3.28 -5.72
CA LEU A 15 -6.32 4.23 -5.29
C LEU A 15 -7.50 3.50 -4.61
N ALA A 16 -7.99 2.42 -5.21
CA ALA A 16 -9.07 1.62 -4.65
C ALA A 16 -8.69 0.99 -3.30
N ALA A 17 -7.47 0.46 -3.16
CA ALA A 17 -6.99 -0.10 -1.90
C ALA A 17 -6.94 0.94 -0.77
N VAL A 18 -6.45 2.15 -1.06
CA VAL A 18 -6.40 3.24 -0.07
C VAL A 18 -7.82 3.73 0.28
N ALA A 19 -8.69 3.90 -0.72
CA ALA A 19 -10.09 4.27 -0.48
C ALA A 19 -10.83 3.22 0.37
N PHE A 20 -10.60 1.95 0.10
CA PHE A 20 -11.14 0.84 0.90
C PHE A 20 -10.62 0.88 2.34
N MET A 21 -9.33 1.14 2.56
CA MET A 21 -8.75 1.28 3.89
C MET A 21 -9.42 2.40 4.71
N TYR A 22 -9.74 3.55 4.10
CA TYR A 22 -10.49 4.60 4.80
C TYR A 22 -11.93 4.17 5.15
N ALA A 23 -12.62 3.49 4.23
CA ALA A 23 -13.96 2.95 4.50
C ALA A 23 -13.96 1.90 5.62
N LEU A 24 -12.92 1.04 5.65
CA LEU A 24 -12.71 0.04 6.67
C LEU A 24 -12.45 0.69 8.04
N ASN A 25 -11.54 1.66 8.12
CA ASN A 25 -11.23 2.34 9.37
C ASN A 25 -12.47 2.99 10.00
N ARG A 26 -13.33 3.66 9.22
CA ARG A 26 -14.57 4.23 9.77
C ARG A 26 -15.47 3.19 10.43
N ARG A 27 -15.58 2.01 9.83
CA ARG A 27 -16.41 0.93 10.36
C ARG A 27 -15.79 0.32 11.61
N LEU A 28 -14.47 0.09 11.59
CA LEU A 28 -13.73 -0.37 12.76
C LEU A 28 -13.85 0.61 13.94
N GLU A 29 -13.79 1.91 13.69
CA GLU A 29 -13.94 2.95 14.73
C GLU A 29 -15.33 2.99 15.35
N GLN A 30 -16.37 2.67 14.58
CA GLN A 30 -17.76 2.70 15.03
C GLN A 30 -18.13 1.49 15.89
N ASP A 31 -17.47 0.36 15.67
CA ASP A 31 -17.68 -0.87 16.45
C ASP A 31 -16.80 -0.87 17.71
N PRO A 32 -17.38 -0.81 18.92
CA PRO A 32 -16.61 -0.81 20.17
C PRO A 32 -15.67 -2.01 20.30
N ALA A 33 -16.06 -3.19 19.81
CA ALA A 33 -15.25 -4.41 19.89
C ALA A 33 -14.07 -4.40 18.91
N LEU A 34 -14.15 -3.63 17.82
CA LEU A 34 -13.13 -3.56 16.78
C LEU A 34 -12.39 -2.22 16.73
N SER A 35 -12.77 -1.26 17.58
CA SER A 35 -12.18 0.09 17.65
C SER A 35 -10.67 0.10 17.95
N GLY A 36 -10.13 -0.97 18.53
CA GLY A 36 -8.70 -1.17 18.72
C GLY A 36 -7.95 -1.71 17.49
N VAL A 37 -8.66 -2.17 16.45
CA VAL A 37 -8.06 -2.63 15.19
C VAL A 37 -7.91 -1.46 14.24
N THR A 38 -6.71 -1.26 13.72
CA THR A 38 -6.40 -0.21 12.75
C THR A 38 -6.07 -0.79 11.38
N ALA A 39 -6.51 -0.11 10.33
CA ALA A 39 -6.06 -0.36 8.97
C ALA A 39 -5.10 0.75 8.54
N VAL A 40 -3.94 0.36 8.01
CA VAL A 40 -2.91 1.29 7.54
C VAL A 40 -2.49 0.95 6.11
N ALA A 41 -2.15 1.97 5.34
CA ALA A 41 -1.54 1.83 4.03
C ALA A 41 -0.13 2.42 4.06
N ILE A 42 0.87 1.66 3.59
CA ILE A 42 2.26 2.10 3.56
C ILE A 42 2.75 2.24 2.12
N ASN A 43 3.41 3.35 1.83
CA ASN A 43 4.31 3.50 0.70
C ASN A 43 5.74 3.14 1.15
N PRO A 44 6.28 1.98 0.69
CA PRO A 44 7.60 1.50 1.11
C PRO A 44 8.77 2.18 0.36
N GLY A 45 8.50 3.16 -0.51
CA GLY A 45 9.48 3.81 -1.37
C GLY A 45 9.90 2.99 -2.59
N ASN A 46 11.03 3.38 -3.18
CA ASN A 46 11.54 2.81 -4.42
C ASN A 46 12.38 1.55 -4.13
N LEU A 47 11.73 0.40 -4.20
CA LEU A 47 12.32 -0.90 -3.88
C LEU A 47 13.22 -1.41 -5.01
N THR A 48 14.52 -1.16 -4.85
CA THR A 48 15.59 -1.50 -5.81
C THR A 48 15.79 -2.98 -6.09
N ASP A 49 15.16 -3.87 -5.34
CA ASP A 49 15.24 -5.32 -5.43
C ASP A 49 13.85 -5.98 -5.53
N SER A 50 12.80 -5.18 -5.74
CA SER A 50 11.42 -5.67 -5.84
C SER A 50 11.25 -6.77 -6.87
N ARG A 51 10.42 -7.77 -6.54
CA ARG A 51 10.01 -8.83 -7.47
C ARG A 51 9.33 -8.28 -8.72
N ALA A 52 8.65 -7.14 -8.63
CA ALA A 52 8.02 -6.48 -9.78
C ALA A 52 9.04 -6.14 -10.88
N MET A 53 10.33 -5.98 -10.53
CA MET A 53 11.44 -5.73 -11.45
C MET A 53 12.17 -7.03 -11.87
N GLN A 54 11.66 -8.20 -11.49
CA GLN A 54 12.27 -9.50 -11.76
C GLN A 54 11.34 -10.42 -12.56
N THR A 55 10.02 -10.31 -12.38
CA THR A 55 9.03 -11.09 -13.14
C THR A 55 8.58 -10.34 -14.38
N ASN A 56 8.43 -11.03 -15.51
CA ASN A 56 8.03 -10.44 -16.81
C ASN A 56 8.90 -9.25 -17.24
N THR A 57 10.14 -9.19 -16.74
CA THR A 57 11.11 -8.14 -16.99
C THR A 57 12.26 -8.71 -17.82
N PRO A 58 12.78 -7.99 -18.83
CA PRO A 58 13.93 -8.45 -19.62
C PRO A 58 15.12 -8.81 -18.72
N GLN A 59 15.78 -9.94 -19.02
CA GLN A 59 16.91 -10.44 -18.21
C GLN A 59 18.05 -9.42 -18.08
N SER A 60 18.28 -8.59 -19.11
CA SER A 60 19.26 -7.50 -19.06
C SER A 60 19.00 -6.52 -17.93
N LEU A 61 17.73 -6.18 -17.66
CA LEU A 61 17.37 -5.28 -16.56
C LEU A 61 17.56 -5.96 -15.20
N VAL A 62 17.28 -7.26 -15.10
CA VAL A 62 17.54 -8.05 -13.89
C VAL A 62 19.04 -8.09 -13.57
N TRP A 63 19.89 -8.29 -14.59
CA TRP A 63 21.35 -8.25 -14.43
C TRP A 63 21.84 -6.85 -14.07
N ALA A 64 21.35 -5.80 -14.74
CA ALA A 64 21.67 -4.42 -14.40
C ALA A 64 21.28 -4.08 -12.94
N GLN A 65 20.12 -4.54 -12.49
CA GLN A 65 19.68 -4.36 -11.10
C GLN A 65 20.66 -5.03 -10.12
N ARG A 66 21.09 -6.25 -10.41
CA ARG A 66 21.99 -7.04 -9.54
C ARG A 66 23.43 -6.53 -9.53
N LEU A 67 23.96 -6.16 -10.69
CA LEU A 67 25.39 -5.83 -10.86
C LEU A 67 25.68 -4.33 -10.81
N ILE A 68 24.69 -3.47 -11.04
CA ILE A 68 24.88 -2.02 -11.11
C ILE A 68 24.06 -1.32 -10.02
N VAL A 69 22.73 -1.48 -10.02
CA VAL A 69 21.85 -0.69 -9.14
C VAL A 69 22.07 -1.02 -7.66
N ARG A 70 22.14 -2.31 -7.31
CA ARG A 70 22.30 -2.73 -5.91
C ARG A 70 23.67 -2.34 -5.33
N PRO A 71 24.82 -2.62 -5.97
CA PRO A 71 26.12 -2.22 -5.44
C PRO A 71 26.29 -0.70 -5.33
N LEU A 72 25.73 0.05 -6.29
CA LEU A 72 25.82 1.51 -6.32
C LEU A 72 24.70 2.20 -5.55
N GLN A 73 23.81 1.47 -4.87
CA GLN A 73 22.68 2.06 -4.14
C GLN A 73 23.09 3.16 -3.16
N PRO A 74 24.19 3.05 -2.37
CA PRO A 74 24.60 4.13 -1.47
C PRO A 74 24.87 5.45 -2.21
N LEU A 75 25.39 5.39 -3.43
CA LEU A 75 25.63 6.56 -4.27
C LEU A 75 24.34 7.05 -4.93
N LEU A 76 23.51 6.14 -5.42
CA LEU A 76 22.22 6.49 -6.04
C LEU A 76 21.27 7.18 -5.05
N LYS A 77 21.35 6.82 -3.75
CA LYS A 77 20.60 7.46 -2.67
C LYS A 77 20.89 8.95 -2.50
N LEU A 78 22.06 9.44 -2.94
CA LEU A 78 22.37 10.87 -2.91
C LEU A 78 21.49 11.66 -3.88
N LYS A 79 20.97 11.01 -4.93
CA LYS A 79 20.07 11.62 -5.92
C LYS A 79 18.61 11.31 -5.65
N ASP A 80 18.31 10.08 -5.24
CA ASP A 80 16.98 9.66 -4.84
C ASP A 80 17.01 8.99 -3.47
N PRO A 81 16.72 9.75 -2.39
CA PRO A 81 16.71 9.23 -1.03
C PRO A 81 15.69 8.10 -0.79
N SER A 82 14.71 7.92 -1.69
CA SER A 82 13.67 6.88 -1.55
C SER A 82 14.13 5.49 -1.97
N LEU A 83 15.28 5.37 -2.65
CA LEU A 83 15.83 4.09 -3.07
C LEU A 83 16.21 3.26 -1.86
N ARG A 84 15.58 2.10 -1.65
CA ARG A 84 15.92 1.21 -0.54
C ARG A 84 15.74 -0.26 -0.91
N PRO A 85 16.36 -1.19 -0.16
CA PRO A 85 16.08 -2.61 -0.33
C PRO A 85 14.74 -2.98 0.30
N SER A 86 14.13 -4.05 -0.20
CA SER A 86 12.86 -4.60 0.28
C SER A 86 12.96 -5.03 1.74
N ALA A 87 14.13 -5.52 2.17
CA ALA A 87 14.39 -5.86 3.57
C ALA A 87 14.21 -4.65 4.50
N ALA A 88 14.66 -3.46 4.09
CA ALA A 88 14.46 -2.26 4.90
C ALA A 88 12.98 -1.90 4.97
N ALA A 89 12.24 -1.96 3.86
CA ALA A 89 10.80 -1.67 3.88
C ALA A 89 9.98 -2.70 4.69
N ALA A 90 10.43 -3.95 4.73
CA ALA A 90 9.81 -4.99 5.55
C ALA A 90 9.90 -4.69 7.06
N VAL A 91 11.00 -4.05 7.51
CA VAL A 91 11.11 -3.58 8.90
C VAL A 91 10.02 -2.57 9.22
N ASP A 92 9.86 -1.54 8.39
CA ASP A 92 8.80 -0.52 8.56
C ASP A 92 7.41 -1.17 8.60
N LEU A 93 7.15 -2.13 7.71
CA LEU A 93 5.89 -2.86 7.67
C LEU A 93 5.63 -3.64 8.98
N VAL A 94 6.63 -4.31 9.53
CA VAL A 94 6.51 -5.06 10.80
C VAL A 94 6.24 -4.10 11.95
N GLU A 95 6.93 -2.96 12.01
CA GLU A 95 6.73 -1.95 13.05
C GLU A 95 5.32 -1.35 13.04
N LEU A 96 4.73 -1.13 11.84
CA LEU A 96 3.34 -0.70 11.69
C LEU A 96 2.36 -1.84 12.01
N ALA A 97 2.58 -3.04 11.48
CA ALA A 97 1.67 -4.18 11.65
C ALA A 97 1.60 -4.67 13.11
N THR A 98 2.68 -4.49 13.87
CA THR A 98 2.73 -4.82 15.30
C THR A 98 2.30 -3.65 16.19
N ASN A 99 1.85 -2.53 15.60
CA ASN A 99 1.39 -1.34 16.32
C ASN A 99 2.47 -0.70 17.22
N ARG A 100 3.76 -0.94 16.93
CA ARG A 100 4.89 -0.49 17.77
C ARG A 100 5.36 0.92 17.42
N ALA A 101 5.47 1.24 16.14
CA ALA A 101 5.93 2.55 15.70
C ALA A 101 4.88 3.65 15.91
N HIS A 102 3.60 3.33 15.67
CA HIS A 102 2.50 4.29 15.71
C HIS A 102 1.25 3.68 16.39
N PRO A 103 1.23 3.63 17.73
CA PRO A 103 0.15 2.98 18.46
C PRO A 103 -1.23 3.57 18.14
N ASN A 104 -2.12 2.70 17.66
CA ASN A 104 -3.53 2.99 17.32
C ASN A 104 -3.70 4.04 16.21
N GLU A 105 -2.64 4.31 15.45
CA GLU A 105 -2.75 5.20 14.32
C GLU A 105 -3.36 4.50 13.10
N ARG A 106 -4.07 5.31 12.31
CA ARG A 106 -4.79 4.90 11.10
C ARG A 106 -4.35 5.77 9.93
N GLY A 107 -4.54 5.27 8.72
CA GLY A 107 -4.33 6.05 7.50
C GLY A 107 -3.05 5.67 6.75
N CYS A 108 -2.41 6.66 6.11
CA CYS A 108 -1.31 6.44 5.18
C CYS A 108 0.04 6.81 5.79
N PHE A 109 1.06 6.05 5.40
CA PHE A 109 2.45 6.26 5.81
C PHE A 109 3.37 6.23 4.59
N LEU A 110 4.33 7.15 4.55
CA LEU A 110 5.52 7.05 3.72
C LEU A 110 6.64 6.56 4.64
N TYR A 111 7.10 5.32 4.44
CA TYR A 111 7.95 4.64 5.42
C TYR A 111 7.22 4.51 6.77
N LEU A 112 7.78 5.11 7.83
CA LEU A 112 7.16 5.27 9.14
C LEU A 112 6.68 6.72 9.38
N GLU A 113 6.66 7.58 8.37
CA GLU A 113 6.16 8.95 8.52
C GLU A 113 4.70 9.01 8.08
N LYS A 114 3.84 9.53 8.95
CA LYS A 114 2.44 9.72 8.61
C LYS A 114 2.29 10.75 7.50
N THR A 115 1.42 10.47 6.56
CA THR A 115 1.21 11.32 5.40
C THR A 115 -0.22 11.28 4.92
N ASP A 116 -0.60 12.32 4.17
CA ASP A 116 -1.90 12.37 3.52
C ASP A 116 -1.89 11.56 2.22
N SER A 117 -3.06 11.02 1.89
CA SER A 117 -3.28 10.39 0.59
C SER A 117 -3.80 11.40 -0.44
N SER A 118 -4.15 10.94 -1.64
CA SER A 118 -4.78 11.81 -2.64
C SER A 118 -6.17 12.29 -2.20
N PRO A 119 -6.62 13.48 -2.61
CA PRO A 119 -7.99 13.95 -2.33
C PRO A 119 -9.07 12.97 -2.82
N VAL A 120 -8.80 12.26 -3.93
CA VAL A 120 -9.74 11.28 -4.49
C VAL A 120 -9.90 10.06 -3.58
N SER A 121 -8.83 9.60 -2.92
CA SER A 121 -8.92 8.50 -1.95
C SER A 121 -9.60 8.91 -0.65
N MET A 122 -9.68 10.20 -0.34
CA MET A 122 -10.35 10.74 0.85
C MET A 122 -11.82 11.09 0.63
N ASP A 123 -12.30 11.03 -0.62
CA ASP A 123 -13.69 11.27 -1.00
C ASP A 123 -14.61 10.16 -0.45
N ARG A 124 -15.51 10.54 0.47
CA ARG A 124 -16.39 9.60 1.18
C ARG A 124 -17.32 8.83 0.25
N ASP A 125 -17.92 9.49 -0.72
CA ASP A 125 -18.86 8.84 -1.64
C ASP A 125 -18.15 7.81 -2.52
N LYS A 126 -16.92 8.11 -2.96
CA LYS A 126 -16.09 7.16 -3.71
C LYS A 126 -15.67 5.98 -2.85
N GLN A 127 -15.28 6.21 -1.59
CA GLN A 127 -14.93 5.14 -0.66
C GLN A 127 -16.09 4.18 -0.42
N GLU A 128 -17.31 4.69 -0.21
CA GLU A 128 -18.49 3.82 -0.02
C GLU A 128 -18.84 3.04 -1.29
N LYS A 129 -18.70 3.64 -2.47
CA LYS A 129 -18.86 2.93 -3.75
C LYS A 129 -17.83 1.80 -3.90
N VAL A 130 -16.56 2.07 -3.58
CA VAL A 130 -15.48 1.07 -3.61
C VAL A 130 -15.76 -0.05 -2.60
N TRP A 131 -16.17 0.28 -1.39
CA TRP A 131 -16.53 -0.68 -0.34
C TRP A 131 -17.64 -1.62 -0.81
N ALA A 132 -18.80 -1.07 -1.19
CA ALA A 132 -19.97 -1.85 -1.59
C ALA A 132 -19.66 -2.76 -2.79
N LYS A 133 -18.93 -2.25 -3.81
CA LYS A 133 -18.53 -3.06 -4.96
C LYS A 133 -17.50 -4.12 -4.61
N SER A 134 -16.57 -3.84 -3.70
CA SER A 134 -15.58 -4.82 -3.25
C SER A 134 -16.24 -5.98 -2.53
N LEU A 135 -17.19 -5.71 -1.62
CA LEU A 135 -17.97 -6.75 -0.94
C LEU A 135 -18.80 -7.57 -1.93
N GLN A 136 -19.48 -6.90 -2.86
CA GLN A 136 -20.26 -7.57 -3.91
C GLN A 136 -19.40 -8.52 -4.75
N TRP A 137 -18.23 -8.05 -5.23
CA TRP A 137 -17.36 -8.85 -6.09
C TRP A 137 -16.64 -9.96 -5.33
N ALA A 138 -16.31 -9.74 -4.06
CA ALA A 138 -15.71 -10.75 -3.19
C ALA A 138 -16.73 -11.73 -2.59
N GLY A 139 -18.04 -11.46 -2.74
CA GLY A 139 -19.10 -12.28 -2.17
C GLY A 139 -19.15 -12.25 -0.64
N ILE A 140 -18.74 -11.14 0.00
CA ILE A 140 -18.73 -10.99 1.45
C ILE A 140 -20.11 -10.57 1.94
N THR A 141 -20.69 -11.36 2.84
CA THR A 141 -21.96 -11.08 3.52
C THR A 141 -21.77 -11.04 5.04
N ASN A 142 -22.85 -10.75 5.79
CA ASN A 142 -22.85 -10.79 7.26
C ASN A 142 -22.51 -12.18 7.83
N GLU A 143 -22.55 -13.24 7.02
CA GLU A 143 -22.15 -14.59 7.43
C GLU A 143 -20.62 -14.77 7.42
N ASN A 144 -19.88 -13.87 6.75
CA ASN A 144 -18.44 -13.98 6.52
C ASN A 144 -17.63 -12.94 7.30
N THR A 145 -18.27 -12.05 8.04
CA THR A 145 -17.62 -10.94 8.73
C THR A 145 -18.37 -10.56 10.00
N THR A 146 -17.64 -10.07 11.00
CA THR A 146 -18.21 -9.53 12.24
C THR A 146 -18.55 -8.04 12.12
N LEU A 147 -18.12 -7.38 11.05
CA LEU A 147 -18.50 -5.99 10.77
C LEU A 147 -19.96 -5.91 10.35
N GLU A 148 -20.71 -4.97 10.91
CA GLU A 148 -22.01 -4.60 10.36
C GLU A 148 -21.82 -3.96 8.97
N LEU A 149 -22.39 -4.61 7.93
CA LEU A 149 -22.19 -4.24 6.52
C LEU A 149 -23.14 -3.15 6.02
#